data_AF-A0AAW7XM57-F1
#
_entry.id   AF-A0AAW7XM57-F1
#
_cell.length_a   1.000
_cell.length_b   1.000
_cell.length_c   1.000
_cell.angle_alpha   90.00
_cell.angle_beta   90.00
_cell.angle_gamma   90.00
#
_symmetry.space_group_name_H-M   'P 1'
#
loop_
_entity.id
_entity.type
_entity.pdbx_description
1 polymer ?
#
loop_
_entity_poly.entity_id
_entity_poly.type
_entity_poly.pdbx_seq_one_letter_code
_entity_poly.pdbx_strand_id
1 'polypeptide(L)'
;MRLIIRLICASLLLAGSCVHALEYYTVIDEPINVRTGPGTQNKAIAQAHKNEQVLLIKKEGDWANIFFVHPDGRKIEGWMHADFIKPDAAVRQENTPVTAHASYAHMECQEDAEEEVIATCLLDIDISIAGPQDAEAVSVLCESEMLYNVKDGEALPVQESGNIRTPLKHGEGAARMQLVIFPSAKQPVSSVTVVDYRCVGHPV
;
A
#
# COMPACT_ATOMS: atom_id res chain seq x y z
N MET A 1 -26.15 -51.38 -26.79
CA MET A 1 -25.75 -50.61 -27.98
C MET A 1 -26.87 -49.61 -28.27
N ARG A 2 -26.81 -48.29 -28.10
CA ARG A 2 -25.77 -47.32 -27.73
C ARG A 2 -26.41 -46.23 -26.85
N LEU A 3 -25.64 -45.80 -25.86
CA LEU A 3 -25.86 -44.72 -24.91
C LEU A 3 -25.50 -43.38 -25.58
N ILE A 4 -26.39 -42.38 -25.63
CA ILE A 4 -26.00 -40.97 -25.91
C ILE A 4 -26.92 -40.04 -25.11
N ILE A 5 -26.59 -39.82 -23.84
CA ILE A 5 -27.10 -38.68 -23.05
C ILE A 5 -26.13 -37.53 -23.31
N ARG A 6 -26.62 -36.47 -23.97
CA ARG A 6 -25.82 -35.27 -24.24
C ARG A 6 -25.57 -34.54 -22.92
N LEU A 7 -24.31 -34.54 -22.47
CA LEU A 7 -23.83 -33.57 -21.48
C LEU A 7 -23.96 -32.18 -22.09
N ILE A 8 -24.95 -31.42 -21.63
CA ILE A 8 -25.01 -29.98 -21.84
C ILE A 8 -24.02 -29.38 -20.83
N CYS A 9 -22.86 -28.97 -21.34
CA CYS A 9 -21.86 -28.24 -20.60
C CYS A 9 -22.43 -26.86 -20.29
N ALA A 10 -23.03 -26.70 -19.10
CA ALA A 10 -23.35 -25.40 -18.53
C ALA A 10 -22.01 -24.72 -18.21
N SER A 11 -21.49 -24.04 -19.22
CA SER A 11 -20.35 -23.13 -19.12
C SER A 11 -20.79 -21.96 -18.26
N LEU A 12 -20.55 -22.10 -16.96
CA LEU A 12 -20.63 -21.02 -16.00
C LEU A 12 -19.44 -20.09 -16.30
N LEU A 13 -19.67 -19.10 -17.17
CA LEU A 13 -18.83 -17.92 -17.30
C LEU A 13 -18.93 -17.13 -15.99
N LEU A 14 -18.18 -17.56 -14.97
CA LEU A 14 -17.79 -16.67 -13.89
C LEU A 14 -16.84 -15.65 -14.50
N ALA A 15 -17.42 -14.52 -14.90
CA ALA A 15 -16.68 -13.30 -15.19
C ALA A 15 -15.78 -13.05 -13.98
N GLY A 16 -14.47 -13.21 -14.16
CA GLY A 16 -13.50 -12.80 -13.15
C GLY A 16 -13.69 -11.32 -12.92
N SER A 17 -14.20 -10.95 -11.75
CA SER A 17 -14.16 -9.57 -11.28
C SER A 17 -12.69 -9.19 -11.22
N CYS A 18 -12.23 -8.35 -12.15
CA CYS A 18 -10.94 -7.71 -11.98
C CYS A 18 -11.07 -6.82 -10.74
N VAL A 19 -10.47 -7.26 -9.64
CA VAL A 19 -10.24 -6.39 -8.49
C VAL A 19 -9.31 -5.30 -9.01
N HIS A 20 -9.87 -4.11 -9.29
CA HIS A 20 -9.03 -2.94 -9.52
C HIS A 20 -8.39 -2.63 -8.17
N ALA A 21 -7.07 -2.73 -8.10
CA ALA A 21 -6.33 -2.25 -6.94
C ALA A 21 -6.70 -0.78 -6.69
N LEU A 22 -6.90 -0.41 -5.43
CA LEU A 22 -7.08 0.99 -5.08
C LEU A 22 -5.82 1.76 -5.48
N GLU A 23 -5.99 2.76 -6.36
CA GLU A 23 -4.88 3.58 -6.80
C GLU A 23 -4.69 4.74 -5.82
N TYR A 24 -3.65 4.65 -4.99
CA TYR A 24 -3.25 5.71 -4.07
C TYR A 24 -2.46 6.80 -4.81
N TYR A 25 -2.73 8.05 -4.43
CA TYR A 25 -2.04 9.23 -4.91
C TYR A 25 -1.42 9.98 -3.73
N THR A 26 -0.31 10.67 -3.98
CA THR A 26 0.31 11.56 -3.00
C THR A 26 0.01 13.01 -3.38
N VAL A 27 -0.35 13.82 -2.41
CA VAL A 27 -0.45 15.28 -2.56
C VAL A 27 0.97 15.85 -2.67
N ILE A 28 1.25 16.65 -3.70
CA ILE A 28 2.62 17.10 -4.00
C ILE A 28 2.92 18.57 -3.65
N ASP A 29 1.92 19.32 -3.19
CA ASP A 29 2.02 20.77 -2.92
C ASP A 29 1.26 21.19 -1.64
N GLU A 30 1.49 22.42 -1.15
CA GLU A 30 1.08 22.87 0.20
C GLU A 30 -0.05 23.92 0.22
N PRO A 31 -0.81 23.93 1.33
CA PRO A 31 -2.01 23.13 1.51
C PRO A 31 -3.06 23.42 0.43
N ILE A 32 -3.65 22.35 -0.12
CA ILE A 32 -4.63 22.46 -1.19
C ILE A 32 -6.04 22.30 -0.63
N ASN A 33 -6.93 23.22 -1.01
CA ASN A 33 -8.33 23.17 -0.60
C ASN A 33 -9.05 21.99 -1.25
N VAL A 34 -9.64 21.15 -0.40
CA VAL A 34 -10.59 20.10 -0.79
C VAL A 34 -11.99 20.70 -0.71
N ARG A 35 -12.76 20.59 -1.79
CA ARG A 35 -14.04 21.30 -2.00
C ARG A 35 -15.21 20.35 -2.17
N THR A 36 -16.43 20.86 -2.00
CA THR A 36 -17.68 20.09 -2.20
C THR A 36 -17.92 19.65 -3.65
N GLY A 37 -17.24 20.27 -4.62
CA GLY A 37 -17.43 20.01 -6.05
C GLY A 37 -16.28 20.57 -6.88
N PRO A 38 -16.20 20.22 -8.18
CA PRO A 38 -15.16 20.71 -9.08
C PRO A 38 -15.35 22.22 -9.33
N GLY A 39 -14.32 23.01 -9.04
CA GLY A 39 -14.30 24.46 -9.27
C GLY A 39 -14.00 25.27 -8.01
N THR A 40 -13.33 26.42 -8.18
CA THR A 40 -12.93 27.31 -7.07
C THR A 40 -14.10 28.05 -6.41
N GLN A 41 -15.25 28.10 -7.08
CA GLN A 41 -16.53 28.61 -6.56
C GLN A 41 -17.19 27.69 -5.54
N ASN A 42 -16.82 26.40 -5.51
CA ASN A 42 -17.37 25.46 -4.53
C ASN A 42 -16.74 25.66 -3.16
N LYS A 43 -17.52 25.41 -2.11
CA LYS A 43 -17.10 25.59 -0.71
C LYS A 43 -15.93 24.65 -0.38
N ALA A 44 -14.87 25.18 0.24
CA ALA A 44 -13.81 24.38 0.84
C ALA A 44 -14.30 23.71 2.13
N ILE A 45 -14.00 22.42 2.28
CA ILE A 45 -14.44 21.57 3.39
C ILE A 45 -13.28 20.98 4.20
N ALA A 46 -12.10 20.91 3.60
CA ALA A 46 -10.85 20.48 4.24
C ALA A 46 -9.65 21.04 3.48
N GLN A 47 -8.45 20.81 4.01
CA GLN A 47 -7.20 20.98 3.30
C GLN A 47 -6.47 19.65 3.27
N ALA A 48 -5.86 19.33 2.13
CA ALA A 48 -4.94 18.22 2.01
C ALA A 48 -3.51 18.77 1.97
N HIS A 49 -2.60 18.13 2.68
CA HIS A 49 -1.22 18.58 2.86
C HIS A 49 -0.25 17.78 2.01
N LYS A 50 0.86 18.41 1.63
CA LYS A 50 1.95 17.75 0.92
C LYS A 50 2.37 16.46 1.64
N ASN A 51 2.60 15.41 0.86
CA ASN A 51 2.91 14.04 1.26
C ASN A 51 1.73 13.24 1.87
N GLU A 52 0.55 13.83 2.03
CA GLU A 52 -0.63 13.04 2.41
C GLU A 52 -1.01 12.09 1.27
N GLN A 53 -1.34 10.86 1.65
CA GLN A 53 -1.92 9.88 0.74
C GLN A 53 -3.43 10.07 0.65
N VAL A 54 -3.93 10.01 -0.57
CA VAL A 54 -5.34 10.13 -0.89
C VAL A 54 -5.74 9.03 -1.87
N LEU A 55 -6.96 8.54 -1.76
CA LEU A 55 -7.56 7.64 -2.73
C LEU A 55 -8.20 8.46 -3.84
N LEU A 56 -7.86 8.19 -5.10
CA LEU A 56 -8.56 8.78 -6.23
C LEU A 56 -9.85 7.99 -6.51
N ILE A 57 -11.00 8.64 -6.37
CA ILE A 57 -12.30 8.05 -6.71
C ILE A 57 -12.57 8.21 -8.21
N LYS A 58 -12.40 9.43 -8.73
CA LYS A 58 -12.63 9.75 -10.15
C LYS A 58 -12.02 11.10 -10.53
N LYS A 59 -11.91 11.36 -11.84
CA LYS A 59 -11.52 12.66 -12.41
C LYS A 59 -12.67 13.25 -13.25
N GLU A 60 -12.80 14.56 -13.21
CA GLU A 60 -13.73 15.34 -14.04
C GLU A 60 -13.03 16.63 -14.49
N GLY A 61 -12.61 16.68 -15.75
CA GLY A 61 -11.74 17.76 -16.25
C GLY A 61 -10.45 17.84 -15.43
N ASP A 62 -10.12 19.04 -14.97
CA ASP A 62 -8.91 19.31 -14.18
C ASP A 62 -9.08 19.01 -12.67
N TRP A 63 -10.19 18.35 -12.28
CA TRP A 63 -10.52 18.09 -10.88
C TRP A 63 -10.51 16.60 -10.58
N ALA A 64 -9.99 16.27 -9.40
CA ALA A 64 -9.95 14.93 -8.85
C ALA A 64 -10.85 14.86 -7.62
N ASN A 65 -11.77 13.88 -7.62
CA ASN A 65 -12.53 13.52 -6.43
C ASN A 65 -11.72 12.50 -5.65
N ILE A 66 -11.42 12.83 -4.39
CA ILE A 66 -10.53 12.08 -3.53
C ILE A 66 -11.21 11.71 -2.21
N PHE A 67 -10.68 10.66 -1.57
CA PHE A 67 -11.02 10.27 -0.21
C PHE A 67 -9.76 10.15 0.65
N PHE A 68 -9.80 10.65 1.88
CA PHE A 68 -8.72 10.51 2.86
C PHE A 68 -9.22 10.65 4.31
N VAL A 69 -8.40 10.21 5.26
CA VAL A 69 -8.63 10.43 6.70
C VAL A 69 -7.76 11.62 7.12
N HIS A 70 -8.39 12.73 7.48
CA HIS A 70 -7.70 13.93 7.94
C HIS A 70 -7.01 13.67 9.29
N PRO A 71 -5.92 14.37 9.65
CA PRO A 71 -5.19 14.16 10.91
C PRO A 71 -6.02 14.26 12.20
N ASP A 72 -7.18 14.92 12.15
CA ASP A 72 -8.15 15.01 13.27
C ASP A 72 -9.14 13.82 13.33
N GLY A 73 -8.96 12.80 12.48
CA GLY A 73 -9.75 11.58 12.43
C GLY A 73 -11.00 11.66 11.54
N ARG A 74 -11.28 12.81 10.91
CA ARG A 74 -12.44 12.93 10.00
C ARG A 74 -12.17 12.22 8.68
N LYS A 75 -13.13 11.42 8.22
CA LYS A 75 -13.17 10.89 6.85
C LYS A 75 -13.67 11.99 5.91
N ILE A 76 -12.86 12.36 4.93
CA ILE A 76 -13.15 13.43 3.98
C ILE A 76 -13.28 12.83 2.58
N GLU A 77 -14.40 13.11 1.92
CA GLU A 77 -14.58 12.92 0.48
C GLU A 77 -14.82 14.29 -0.16
N GLY A 78 -14.06 14.64 -1.19
CA GLY A 78 -14.21 15.94 -1.84
C GLY A 78 -13.36 16.10 -3.08
N TRP A 79 -13.23 17.32 -3.58
CA TRP A 79 -12.59 17.63 -4.85
C TRP A 79 -11.40 18.56 -4.70
N MET A 80 -10.28 18.23 -5.34
CA MET A 80 -9.11 19.09 -5.47
C MET A 80 -8.64 19.14 -6.93
N HIS A 81 -7.80 20.11 -7.28
CA HIS A 81 -7.26 20.19 -8.64
C HIS A 81 -6.27 19.03 -8.87
N ALA A 82 -6.39 18.35 -10.02
CA ALA A 82 -5.68 17.11 -10.30
C ALA A 82 -4.16 17.29 -10.41
N ASP A 83 -3.67 18.49 -10.75
CA ASP A 83 -2.24 18.80 -10.83
C ASP A 83 -1.51 18.67 -9.48
N PHE A 84 -2.23 18.71 -8.37
CA PHE A 84 -1.64 18.62 -7.03
C PHE A 84 -1.62 17.21 -6.46
N ILE A 85 -2.01 16.22 -7.26
CA ILE A 85 -1.86 14.80 -6.92
C ILE A 85 -1.07 14.09 -8.01
N LYS A 86 -0.20 13.19 -7.61
CA LYS A 86 0.49 12.27 -8.51
C LYS A 86 0.28 10.84 -8.00
N PRO A 87 0.28 9.83 -8.89
CA PRO A 87 0.28 8.44 -8.45
C PRO A 87 1.39 8.25 -7.43
N ASP A 88 1.09 7.63 -6.29
CA ASP A 88 2.03 7.49 -5.19
C ASP A 88 3.33 6.80 -5.66
N ALA A 89 3.20 5.83 -6.56
CA ALA A 89 4.30 5.17 -7.27
C ALA A 89 5.28 6.17 -7.92
N ALA A 90 4.75 7.22 -8.58
CA ALA A 90 5.54 8.21 -9.31
C ALA A 90 6.21 9.25 -8.37
N VAL A 91 5.56 9.63 -7.27
CA VAL A 91 6.12 10.61 -6.32
C VAL A 91 7.33 10.05 -5.59
N ARG A 92 7.23 8.82 -5.07
CA ARG A 92 8.34 8.24 -4.30
C ARG A 92 9.44 7.60 -5.17
N GLN A 93 9.46 7.91 -6.48
CA GLN A 93 10.58 7.67 -7.41
C GLN A 93 11.30 8.98 -7.82
N GLU A 94 10.84 10.17 -7.42
CA GLU A 94 11.45 11.43 -7.85
C GLU A 94 12.76 11.76 -7.08
N ASN A 95 13.88 11.73 -7.83
CA ASN A 95 15.17 12.38 -7.57
C ASN A 95 16.06 11.87 -6.42
N THR A 96 15.92 10.63 -5.97
CA THR A 96 16.97 10.01 -5.13
C THR A 96 17.95 9.25 -6.01
N PRO A 97 19.27 9.42 -5.86
CA PRO A 97 20.25 8.63 -6.62
C PRO A 97 20.27 7.14 -6.23
N VAL A 98 19.41 6.75 -5.29
CA VAL A 98 19.24 5.38 -4.80
C VAL A 98 17.83 4.91 -5.12
N THR A 99 17.71 3.77 -5.80
CA THR A 99 16.45 3.06 -6.01
C THR A 99 16.45 1.79 -5.18
N ALA A 100 15.33 1.50 -4.52
CA ALA A 100 15.07 0.24 -3.84
C ALA A 100 13.80 -0.36 -4.43
N HIS A 101 13.91 -1.55 -5.00
CA HIS A 101 12.79 -2.27 -5.60
C HIS A 101 12.54 -3.54 -4.81
N ALA A 102 11.38 -3.62 -4.15
CA ALA A 102 10.92 -4.85 -3.55
C ALA A 102 10.55 -5.84 -4.67
N SER A 103 11.33 -6.90 -4.85
CA SER A 103 11.14 -7.87 -5.93
C SER A 103 10.15 -8.98 -5.55
N TYR A 104 10.02 -9.27 -4.26
CA TYR A 104 9.15 -10.30 -3.74
C TYR A 104 8.85 -10.03 -2.26
N ALA A 105 7.63 -10.36 -1.84
CA ALA A 105 7.26 -10.40 -0.43
C ALA A 105 6.52 -11.70 -0.09
N HIS A 106 6.84 -12.27 1.07
CA HIS A 106 6.22 -13.47 1.59
C HIS A 106 5.79 -13.27 3.04
N MET A 107 4.53 -13.57 3.33
CA MET A 107 3.99 -13.56 4.68
C MET A 107 3.88 -15.00 5.18
N GLU A 108 4.48 -15.29 6.32
CA GLU A 108 4.33 -16.54 7.05
C GLU A 108 3.84 -16.23 8.46
N CYS A 109 2.75 -16.87 8.88
CA CYS A 109 2.16 -16.66 10.21
C CYS A 109 2.17 -17.96 11.00
N GLN A 110 2.45 -17.84 12.30
CA GLN A 110 2.33 -18.92 13.28
C GLN A 110 1.05 -18.74 14.08
N GLU A 111 0.22 -19.77 14.06
CA GLU A 111 -0.98 -19.88 14.86
C GLU A 111 -0.65 -20.27 16.31
N ASP A 112 -1.44 -19.75 17.24
CA ASP A 112 -1.55 -20.29 18.59
C ASP A 112 -2.44 -21.54 18.56
N ALA A 113 -1.85 -22.68 18.93
CA ALA A 113 -2.50 -23.98 18.88
C ALA A 113 -3.70 -24.11 19.84
N GLU A 114 -3.78 -23.26 20.87
CA GLU A 114 -4.83 -23.33 21.88
C GLU A 114 -6.02 -22.40 21.58
N GLU A 115 -5.77 -21.28 20.88
CA GLU A 115 -6.76 -20.22 20.72
C GLU A 115 -7.30 -20.03 19.29
N GLU A 116 -6.78 -20.76 18.29
CA GLU A 116 -7.16 -20.62 16.87
C GLU A 116 -7.02 -19.14 16.41
N VAL A 117 -5.91 -18.52 16.81
CA VAL A 117 -5.53 -17.13 16.50
C VAL A 117 -4.10 -17.08 16.02
N ILE A 118 -3.73 -16.00 15.32
CA ILE A 118 -2.35 -15.73 14.92
C ILE A 118 -1.56 -15.17 16.10
N ALA A 119 -0.49 -15.86 16.50
CA ALA A 119 0.43 -15.42 17.55
C ALA A 119 1.52 -14.47 17.02
N THR A 120 2.07 -14.78 15.85
CA THR A 120 3.13 -13.99 15.21
C THR A 120 3.08 -14.16 13.70
N CYS A 121 3.50 -13.14 12.97
CA CYS A 121 3.82 -13.27 11.55
C CYS A 121 5.20 -12.71 11.24
N LEU A 122 5.80 -13.25 10.19
CA LEU A 122 7.03 -12.79 9.57
C LEU A 122 6.72 -12.38 8.13
N LEU A 123 6.94 -11.11 7.82
CA LEU A 123 6.93 -10.62 6.46
C LEU A 123 8.38 -10.49 5.97
N ASP A 124 8.76 -11.38 5.05
CA ASP A 124 10.03 -11.34 4.34
C ASP A 124 9.88 -10.53 3.06
N ILE A 125 10.72 -9.51 2.87
CA ILE A 125 10.75 -8.68 1.66
C ILE A 125 12.15 -8.76 1.05
N ASP A 126 12.24 -9.27 -0.17
CA ASP A 126 13.46 -9.26 -0.97
C ASP A 126 13.57 -7.96 -1.76
N ILE A 127 14.73 -7.31 -1.68
CA ILE A 127 14.94 -5.95 -2.17
C ILE A 127 16.18 -5.93 -3.05
N SER A 128 16.03 -5.39 -4.25
CA SER A 128 17.13 -5.04 -5.15
C SER A 128 17.39 -3.55 -5.06
N ILE A 129 18.66 -3.15 -4.93
CA ILE A 129 19.06 -1.76 -4.75
C ILE A 129 20.02 -1.35 -5.87
N ALA A 130 19.79 -0.17 -6.43
CA ALA A 130 20.80 0.54 -7.22
C ALA A 130 21.10 1.91 -6.59
N GLY A 131 22.35 2.35 -6.67
CA GLY A 131 22.83 3.61 -6.09
C GLY A 131 24.03 4.18 -6.83
N PRO A 132 24.64 5.28 -6.33
CA PRO A 132 25.88 5.81 -6.88
C PRO A 132 27.00 4.78 -6.92
N GLN A 133 27.87 4.86 -7.94
CA GLN A 133 28.99 3.93 -8.13
C GLN A 133 30.03 3.98 -7.01
N ASP A 134 30.16 5.13 -6.36
CA ASP A 134 31.09 5.45 -5.28
C ASP A 134 30.48 5.30 -3.88
N ALA A 135 29.18 5.02 -3.78
CA ALA A 135 28.54 4.80 -2.49
C ALA A 135 28.94 3.43 -1.91
N GLU A 136 29.39 3.41 -0.66
CA GLU A 136 29.74 2.17 0.05
C GLU A 136 28.50 1.45 0.61
N ALA A 137 27.45 2.21 0.93
CA ALA A 137 26.21 1.69 1.47
C ALA A 137 25.07 2.71 1.31
N VAL A 138 23.85 2.21 1.43
CA VAL A 138 22.62 3.01 1.50
C VAL A 138 21.76 2.55 2.67
N SER A 139 20.77 3.35 3.06
CA SER A 139 19.73 2.97 4.02
C SER A 139 18.45 2.69 3.24
N VAL A 140 17.79 1.58 3.52
CA VAL A 140 16.52 1.21 2.91
C VAL A 140 15.46 1.19 4.00
N LEU A 141 14.43 1.99 3.85
CA LEU A 141 13.22 1.97 4.68
C LEU A 141 12.14 1.22 3.90
N CYS A 142 11.54 0.19 4.48
CA CYS A 142 10.32 -0.40 3.94
C CYS A 142 9.15 -0.16 4.88
N GLU A 143 8.00 0.12 4.30
CA GLU A 143 6.71 0.25 4.97
C GLU A 143 5.75 -0.77 4.36
N SER A 144 5.01 -1.48 5.20
CA SER A 144 3.96 -2.40 4.78
C SER A 144 2.61 -1.97 5.34
N GLU A 145 1.58 -2.10 4.50
CA GLU A 145 0.19 -1.93 4.87
C GLU A 145 -0.47 -3.30 4.92
N MET A 146 -1.09 -3.60 6.06
CA MET A 146 -1.68 -4.89 6.34
C MET A 146 -3.08 -4.74 6.91
N LEU A 147 -3.88 -5.80 6.76
CA LEU A 147 -5.17 -5.96 7.41
C LEU A 147 -5.09 -7.13 8.38
N TYR A 148 -5.37 -6.86 9.65
CA TYR A 148 -5.65 -7.89 10.64
C TYR A 148 -7.12 -8.28 10.50
N ASN A 149 -7.38 -9.51 10.09
CA ASN A 149 -8.72 -10.05 10.04
C ASN A 149 -9.09 -10.55 11.45
N VAL A 150 -9.92 -9.79 12.15
CA VAL A 150 -10.35 -10.11 13.52
C VAL A 150 -11.48 -11.14 13.49
N LYS A 151 -11.42 -12.16 14.35
CA LYS A 151 -12.49 -13.15 14.52
C LYS A 151 -13.75 -12.44 15.01
N ASP A 152 -14.85 -12.62 14.29
CA ASP A 152 -16.15 -11.97 14.54
C ASP A 152 -16.11 -10.42 14.60
N GLY A 153 -15.14 -9.80 13.93
CA GLY A 153 -14.92 -8.34 13.93
C GLY A 153 -14.67 -7.75 12.55
N GLU A 154 -14.46 -6.43 12.51
CA GLU A 154 -14.02 -5.73 11.30
C GLU A 154 -12.51 -5.88 11.13
N ALA A 155 -12.05 -5.85 9.87
CA ALA A 155 -10.62 -5.86 9.56
C ALA A 155 -9.97 -4.57 10.07
N LEU A 156 -8.84 -4.69 10.76
CA LEU A 156 -8.09 -3.56 11.29
C LEU A 156 -6.87 -3.26 10.41
N PRO A 157 -6.72 -2.03 9.88
CA PRO A 157 -5.52 -1.64 9.16
C PRO A 157 -4.34 -1.48 10.13
N VAL A 158 -3.21 -2.03 9.74
CA VAL A 158 -1.95 -1.95 10.49
C VAL A 158 -0.83 -1.60 9.53
N GLN A 159 0.06 -0.73 9.99
CA GLN A 159 1.26 -0.34 9.27
C GLN A 159 2.48 -0.76 10.08
N GLU A 160 3.41 -1.46 9.44
CA GLU A 160 4.70 -1.78 10.02
C GLU A 160 5.81 -1.24 9.14
N SER A 161 6.96 -0.95 9.75
CA SER A 161 8.12 -0.44 9.00
C SER A 161 9.43 -1.00 9.54
N GLY A 162 10.42 -1.05 8.65
CA GLY A 162 11.77 -1.49 9.00
C GLY A 162 12.80 -0.71 8.22
N ASN A 163 13.97 -0.51 8.83
CA ASN A 163 15.11 0.13 8.20
C ASN A 163 16.30 -0.83 8.19
N ILE A 164 17.02 -0.90 7.08
CA ILE A 164 18.25 -1.67 6.95
C ILE A 164 19.32 -0.84 6.25
N ARG A 165 20.56 -0.88 6.77
CA ARG A 165 21.73 -0.39 6.04
C ARG A 165 22.24 -1.49 5.12
N THR A 166 22.32 -1.20 3.83
CA THR A 166 22.73 -2.16 2.81
C THR A 166 24.02 -1.72 2.12
N PRO A 167 25.10 -2.51 2.21
CA PRO A 167 26.32 -2.25 1.45
C PRO A 167 26.06 -2.27 -0.06
N LEU A 168 26.77 -1.43 -0.81
CA LEU A 168 26.78 -1.44 -2.27
C LEU A 168 28.14 -1.89 -2.79
N LYS A 169 28.12 -2.54 -3.95
CA LYS A 169 29.32 -2.91 -4.71
C LYS A 169 29.11 -2.49 -6.16
N HIS A 170 29.87 -1.49 -6.61
CA HIS A 170 29.71 -0.87 -7.94
C HIS A 170 28.28 -0.37 -8.19
N GLY A 171 27.70 0.29 -7.17
CA GLY A 171 26.34 0.82 -7.24
C GLY A 171 25.21 -0.20 -7.11
N GLU A 172 25.50 -1.48 -6.91
CA GLU A 172 24.47 -2.52 -6.76
C GLU A 172 24.46 -3.11 -5.35
N GLY A 173 23.27 -3.42 -4.84
CA GLY A 173 23.07 -4.07 -3.55
C GLY A 173 21.81 -4.93 -3.53
N ALA A 174 21.74 -5.81 -2.56
CA ALA A 174 20.54 -6.60 -2.27
C ALA A 174 20.35 -6.69 -0.76
N ALA A 175 19.09 -6.72 -0.33
CA ALA A 175 18.72 -6.87 1.06
C ALA A 175 17.51 -7.79 1.20
N ARG A 176 17.41 -8.42 2.36
CA ARG A 176 16.18 -9.05 2.84
C ARG A 176 15.76 -8.35 4.11
N MET A 177 14.54 -7.82 4.12
CA MET A 177 13.96 -7.21 5.32
C MET A 177 12.96 -8.17 5.94
N GLN A 178 13.03 -8.30 7.26
CA GLN A 178 12.16 -9.16 8.04
C GLN A 178 11.37 -8.28 9.02
N LEU A 179 10.06 -8.13 8.77
CA LEU A 179 9.16 -7.43 9.68
C LEU A 179 8.45 -8.48 10.54
N VAL A 180 8.72 -8.45 11.84
CA VAL A 180 8.08 -9.34 12.81
C VAL A 180 6.85 -8.65 13.38
N ILE A 181 5.71 -9.30 13.21
CA ILE A 181 4.39 -8.75 13.49
C ILE A 181 3.79 -9.53 14.65
N PHE A 182 3.39 -8.81 15.69
CA PHE A 182 2.73 -9.38 16.87
C PHE A 182 1.31 -8.85 16.98
N PRO A 183 0.29 -9.56 16.46
CA PRO A 183 -1.11 -9.18 16.64
C PRO A 183 -1.45 -9.00 18.12
N SER A 184 -2.11 -7.89 18.46
CA SER A 184 -2.40 -7.55 19.86
C SER A 184 -3.42 -8.51 20.47
N ALA A 185 -3.16 -8.99 21.68
CA ALA A 185 -4.04 -9.87 22.46
C ALA A 185 -5.44 -9.28 22.80
N LYS A 186 -5.70 -8.01 22.47
CA LYS A 186 -7.01 -7.37 22.74
C LYS A 186 -8.12 -7.89 21.83
N GLN A 187 -7.79 -8.35 20.62
CA GLN A 187 -8.74 -8.87 19.66
C GLN A 187 -8.14 -10.10 18.96
N PRO A 188 -8.87 -11.23 18.91
CA PRO A 188 -8.38 -12.46 18.29
C PRO A 188 -8.22 -12.26 16.78
N VAL A 189 -6.99 -12.29 16.27
CA VAL A 189 -6.71 -12.17 14.83
C VAL A 189 -6.67 -13.56 14.21
N SER A 190 -7.48 -13.81 13.17
CA SER A 190 -7.56 -15.09 12.47
C SER A 190 -6.61 -15.19 11.27
N SER A 191 -6.25 -14.06 10.67
CA SER A 191 -5.26 -13.99 9.58
C SER A 191 -4.74 -12.57 9.40
N VAL A 192 -3.56 -12.45 8.80
CA VAL A 192 -2.97 -11.17 8.40
C VAL A 192 -2.85 -11.15 6.88
N THR A 193 -3.36 -10.10 6.25
CA THR A 193 -3.29 -9.90 4.80
C THR A 193 -2.38 -8.71 4.50
N VAL A 194 -1.37 -8.90 3.66
CA VAL A 194 -0.58 -7.79 3.12
C VAL A 194 -1.37 -7.13 2.00
N VAL A 195 -1.67 -5.85 2.15
CA VAL A 195 -2.38 -5.04 1.15
C VAL A 195 -1.39 -4.37 0.22
N ASP A 196 -0.35 -3.76 0.80
CA ASP A 196 0.72 -3.10 0.07
C ASP A 196 2.04 -3.21 0.83
N TYR A 197 3.15 -3.06 0.12
CA TYR A 197 4.48 -2.91 0.72
C TYR A 197 5.38 -2.16 -0.24
N ARG A 198 6.21 -1.28 0.31
CA ARG A 198 7.13 -0.47 -0.48
C ARG A 198 8.43 -0.25 0.25
N CYS A 199 9.53 -0.23 -0.50
CA CYS A 199 10.85 0.10 0.01
C CYS A 199 11.39 1.35 -0.70
N VAL A 200 12.07 2.22 0.06
CA VAL A 200 12.70 3.44 -0.42
C VAL A 200 14.15 3.47 0.04
N GLY A 201 15.06 3.74 -0.88
CA GLY A 201 16.48 3.87 -0.60
C GLY A 201 16.89 5.33 -0.36
N HIS A 202 17.79 5.53 0.58
CA HIS A 202 18.38 6.82 0.96
C HIS A 202 19.91 6.71 1.03
N PRO A 203 20.66 7.73 0.60
CA PRO A 203 22.09 7.82 0.88
C PRO A 203 22.37 7.77 2.39
N VAL A 204 23.53 7.23 2.77
CA VAL A 204 24.02 7.17 4.17
C VAL A 204 25.11 8.21 4.37
#